data_AF-A0A962HXJ5-F1
#
_entry.id   AF-A0A962HXJ5-F1
#
_cell.length_a   1.000
_cell.length_b   1.000
_cell.length_c   1.000
_cell.angle_alpha   90.00
_cell.angle_beta   90.00
_cell.angle_gamma   90.00
#
_symmetry.space_group_name_H-M   'P 1'
#
loop_
_entity.id
_entity.type
_entity.pdbx_description
1 polymer ?
#
loop_
_entity_poly.entity_id
_entity_poly.type
_entity_poly.pdbx_seq_one_letter_code
_entity_poly.pdbx_strand_id
1 'polypeptide(L)'
;MNTNYHLEQGRVPLLISLPHDGTALPESLRPRLTAAALRVADTDWHVGQLYAPAARALGASLLRPEYSRYVVDMNRPADGAPLYPGRRETGLCPLISFAEEPLYQNG
;
A
#
# COMPACT_ATOMS: atom_id res chain seq x y z
N MET A 1 19.35 -2.64 -8.87
CA MET A 1 18.33 -3.51 -8.25
C MET A 1 17.12 -2.63 -7.98
N ASN A 2 15.98 -2.90 -8.60
CA ASN A 2 14.74 -2.18 -8.26
C ASN A 2 14.25 -2.77 -6.94
N THR A 3 14.29 -1.97 -5.86
CA THR A 3 13.84 -2.38 -4.54
C THR A 3 12.36 -2.04 -4.39
N ASN A 4 11.48 -3.03 -4.51
CA ASN A 4 10.03 -2.86 -4.38
C ASN A 4 9.55 -2.45 -2.96
N TYR A 5 10.48 -2.30 -2.02
CA TYR A 5 10.26 -1.93 -0.63
C TYR A 5 11.46 -1.16 -0.06
N HIS A 6 11.20 -0.40 0.99
CA HIS A 6 12.20 0.25 1.83
C HIS A 6 12.17 -0.38 3.23
N LEU A 7 13.35 -0.80 3.70
CA LEU A 7 13.54 -1.30 5.05
C LEU A 7 14.53 -0.37 5.78
N GLU A 8 14.05 0.33 6.80
CA GLU A 8 14.91 0.94 7.83
C GLU A 8 15.12 -0.12 8.92
N GLN A 9 16.29 -0.76 8.94
CA GLN A 9 16.58 -1.82 9.91
C GLN A 9 16.87 -1.23 11.30
N GLY A 10 16.13 -1.72 12.30
CA GLY A 10 16.30 -1.37 13.71
C GLY A 10 17.26 -2.30 14.45
N ARG A 11 17.33 -2.12 15.78
CA ARG A 11 18.22 -2.86 16.70
C ARG A 11 17.49 -3.65 17.78
N VAL A 12 16.16 -3.60 17.81
CA VAL A 12 15.30 -4.33 18.76
C VAL A 12 14.35 -5.27 18.00
N PRO A 13 13.78 -6.31 18.63
CA PRO A 13 12.89 -7.27 17.97
C PRO A 13 11.47 -6.70 17.79
N LEU A 14 11.36 -5.51 17.20
CA LEU A 14 10.10 -4.85 16.85
C LEU A 14 10.15 -4.41 15.39
N LEU A 15 9.16 -4.85 14.62
CA LEU A 15 8.95 -4.45 13.23
C LEU A 15 7.62 -3.70 13.12
N ILE A 16 7.66 -2.51 12.54
CA ILE A 16 6.48 -1.75 12.15
C ILE A 16 6.34 -1.86 10.63
N SER A 17 5.25 -2.48 10.18
CA SER A 17 4.95 -2.65 8.76
C SER A 17 3.85 -1.68 8.35
N LEU A 18 4.11 -0.88 7.31
CA LEU A 18 3.18 0.12 6.78
C LEU A 18 2.80 -0.24 5.34
N PRO A 19 1.88 -1.19 5.12
CA PRO A 19 1.63 -1.80 3.82
C PRO A 19 0.99 -0.86 2.79
N HIS A 20 0.51 0.32 3.21
CA HIS A 20 -0.19 1.28 2.35
C HIS A 20 0.50 2.65 2.28
N ASP A 21 1.77 2.75 2.69
CA ASP A 21 2.56 4.01 2.67
C ASP A 21 3.22 4.29 1.31
N GLY A 22 3.15 3.33 0.37
CA GLY A 22 3.72 3.44 -0.98
C GLY A 22 2.81 4.18 -1.95
N THR A 23 3.39 4.93 -2.89
CA THR A 23 2.65 5.76 -3.86
C THR A 23 3.04 5.51 -5.31
N ALA A 24 4.11 4.75 -5.57
CA ALA A 24 4.58 4.54 -6.92
C ALA A 24 3.54 3.74 -7.73
N LEU A 25 3.38 4.15 -8.99
CA LEU A 25 2.61 3.44 -10.00
C LEU A 25 3.56 3.10 -11.16
N PRO A 26 3.75 1.81 -11.51
CA PRO A 26 4.61 1.40 -12.61
C PRO A 26 4.24 2.11 -13.91
N GLU A 27 5.23 2.55 -14.68
CA GLU A 27 4.99 3.29 -15.94
C GLU A 27 4.14 2.47 -16.92
N SER A 28 4.35 1.16 -16.98
CA SER A 28 3.55 0.24 -17.79
C SER A 28 2.09 0.13 -17.37
N LEU A 29 1.76 0.47 -16.12
CA LEU A 29 0.39 0.41 -15.60
C LEU A 29 -0.37 1.72 -15.83
N ARG A 30 0.32 2.87 -15.83
CA ARG A 30 -0.28 4.20 -15.92
C ARG A 30 -1.30 4.38 -17.06
N PRO A 31 -1.06 3.89 -18.30
CA PRO A 31 -2.03 4.03 -19.38
C PRO A 31 -3.35 3.30 -19.13
N ARG A 32 -3.36 2.29 -18.25
CA ARG A 32 -4.55 1.52 -17.88
C ARG A 32 -5.30 2.11 -16.69
N LEU A 33 -4.74 3.10 -16.00
CA LEU A 33 -5.33 3.68 -14.81
C LEU A 33 -6.28 4.82 -15.18
N THR A 34 -7.31 5.00 -14.36
CA THR A 34 -8.18 6.17 -14.45
C THR A 34 -7.51 7.40 -13.85
N ALA A 35 -8.03 8.60 -14.15
CA ALA A 35 -7.59 9.83 -13.49
C ALA A 35 -7.78 9.78 -11.96
N ALA A 36 -8.74 8.99 -11.47
CA ALA A 36 -8.93 8.75 -10.04
C ALA A 36 -7.80 7.92 -9.43
N ALA A 37 -7.40 6.83 -10.09
CA ALA A 37 -6.31 5.98 -9.62
C ALA A 37 -4.96 6.72 -9.59
N LEU A 38 -4.69 7.61 -10.55
CA LEU A 38 -3.45 8.39 -10.59
C LEU A 38 -3.25 9.29 -9.36
N ARG A 39 -4.31 9.60 -8.60
CA ARG A 39 -4.22 10.35 -7.34
C ARG A 39 -3.75 9.50 -6.15
N VAL A 40 -3.77 8.17 -6.27
CA VAL A 40 -3.45 7.21 -5.19
C VAL A 40 -4.12 7.57 -3.86
N ALA A 41 -5.40 7.96 -3.92
CA ALA A 41 -6.13 8.53 -2.79
C ALA A 41 -6.20 7.61 -1.55
N ASP A 42 -6.24 6.29 -1.75
CA ASP A 42 -6.32 5.29 -0.68
C ASP A 42 -4.95 4.96 -0.03
N THR A 43 -3.95 5.82 -0.23
CA THR A 43 -2.64 5.76 0.45
C THR A 43 -2.78 6.23 1.89
N ASP A 44 -2.06 5.57 2.79
CA ASP A 44 -1.93 5.96 4.20
C ASP A 44 -0.95 7.14 4.37
N TRP A 45 -1.19 8.26 3.68
CA TRP A 45 -0.27 9.38 3.44
C TRP A 45 0.57 9.89 4.64
N HIS A 46 0.00 9.82 5.84
CA HIS A 46 0.62 10.36 7.05
C HIS A 46 1.04 9.30 8.05
N VAL A 47 0.75 8.02 7.80
CA VAL A 47 1.06 6.95 8.75
C VAL A 47 2.58 6.77 8.85
N GLY A 48 3.32 6.74 7.74
CA GLY A 48 4.77 6.74 7.76
C GLY A 48 5.38 7.93 8.51
N GLN A 49 4.82 9.13 8.30
CA GLN A 49 5.28 10.36 8.96
C GLN A 49 5.01 10.33 10.47
N LEU A 50 3.87 9.77 10.87
CA LEU A 50 3.46 9.64 12.26
C LEU A 50 4.32 8.62 13.02
N TYR A 51 4.57 7.45 12.43
CA TYR A 51 5.24 6.35 13.12
C TYR A 51 6.77 6.38 13.02
N ALA A 52 7.36 6.98 11.98
CA ALA A 52 8.81 6.98 11.80
C ALA A 52 9.60 7.59 12.99
N PRO A 53 9.20 8.71 13.61
CA PRO A 53 9.89 9.24 14.79
C PRO A 53 9.86 8.26 15.97
N ALA A 54 8.69 7.66 16.24
CA ALA A 54 8.53 6.69 17.32
C ALA A 54 9.33 5.42 17.06
N ALA A 55 9.31 4.91 15.83
CA ALA A 55 10.09 3.74 15.40
C ALA A 55 11.58 3.96 15.68
N ARG A 56 12.12 5.11 15.28
CA ARG A 56 13.53 5.49 15.50
C ARG A 56 13.88 5.62 16.97
N ALA A 57 13.02 6.29 17.76
CA ALA A 57 13.22 6.45 19.20
C ALA A 57 13.27 5.09 19.93
N LEU A 58 12.41 4.15 19.54
CA LEU A 58 12.37 2.79 20.09
C LEU A 58 13.47 1.87 19.52
N GLY A 59 14.15 2.27 18.44
CA GLY A 59 15.09 1.43 17.72
C GLY A 59 14.42 0.29 16.93
N ALA A 60 13.13 0.43 16.61
CA ALA A 60 12.35 -0.54 15.83
C ALA A 60 12.72 -0.50 14.35
N SER A 61 12.50 -1.62 13.65
CA SER A 61 12.57 -1.65 12.19
C SER A 61 11.30 -1.09 11.56
N LEU A 62 11.42 -0.39 10.43
CA LEU A 62 10.28 0.15 9.68
C LEU A 62 10.31 -0.38 8.24
N LEU A 63 9.23 -1.03 7.82
CA LEU A 63 9.07 -1.60 6.47
C LEU A 63 7.95 -0.88 5.73
N ARG A 64 8.25 -0.42 4.51
CA ARG A 64 7.34 0.33 3.64
C ARG A 64 7.43 -0.18 2.20
N PRO A 65 6.32 -0.30 1.46
CA PRO A 65 6.38 -0.62 0.04
C PRO A 65 6.77 0.59 -0.80
N GLU A 66 7.30 0.34 -2.00
CA GLU A 66 7.45 1.38 -3.02
C GLU A 66 6.12 1.69 -3.70
N TYR A 67 5.40 0.64 -4.08
CA TYR A 67 4.18 0.72 -4.89
C TYR A 67 2.93 0.99 -4.07
N SER A 68 2.00 1.72 -4.69
CA SER A 68 0.66 1.93 -4.16
C SER A 68 -0.11 0.61 -4.08
N ARG A 69 -1.02 0.53 -3.10
CA ARG A 69 -2.00 -0.56 -2.96
C ARG A 69 -2.86 -0.77 -4.21
N TYR A 70 -2.95 0.22 -5.09
CA TYR A 70 -3.65 0.10 -6.37
C TYR A 70 -2.97 -0.88 -7.34
N VAL A 71 -1.66 -1.10 -7.19
CA VAL A 71 -0.92 -2.13 -7.92
C VAL A 71 -1.19 -3.50 -7.29
N VAL A 72 -0.97 -3.59 -5.98
CA VAL A 72 -1.23 -4.77 -5.17
C VAL A 72 -1.38 -4.35 -3.71
N ASP A 73 -2.46 -4.76 -3.08
CA ASP A 73 -2.72 -4.51 -1.67
C ASP A 73 -1.99 -5.56 -0.81
N MET A 74 -0.83 -5.17 -0.28
CA MET A 74 0.02 -6.06 0.54
C MET A 74 -0.59 -6.42 1.89
N ASN A 75 -1.75 -5.86 2.24
CA ASN A 75 -2.52 -6.23 3.42
C ASN A 75 -3.68 -7.18 3.08
N ARG A 76 -3.68 -7.81 1.89
CA ARG A 76 -4.63 -8.86 1.48
C ARG A 76 -3.94 -10.20 1.30
N PRO A 77 -4.64 -11.32 1.58
CA PRO A 77 -4.09 -12.64 1.35
C PRO A 77 -3.99 -12.92 -0.16
N ALA A 78 -2.98 -13.71 -0.55
CA ALA A 78 -2.69 -14.00 -1.94
C ALA A 78 -3.81 -14.80 -2.65
N ASP A 79 -4.59 -15.55 -1.88
CA ASP A 79 -5.74 -16.34 -2.36
C ASP A 79 -7.04 -15.53 -2.48
N GLY A 80 -7.02 -14.25 -2.08
CA GLY A 80 -8.18 -13.37 -2.12
C GLY A 80 -9.26 -13.67 -1.08
N ALA A 81 -8.97 -14.51 -0.07
CA ALA A 81 -9.90 -14.75 1.02
C ALA A 81 -10.27 -13.44 1.75
N PRO A 82 -11.55 -13.23 2.11
CA PRO A 82 -11.95 -12.04 2.84
C PRO A 82 -11.32 -12.02 4.23
N LEU A 83 -10.77 -10.88 4.63
CA LEU A 83 -10.18 -10.71 5.97
C LEU A 83 -11.24 -10.43 7.02
N TYR A 84 -12.28 -9.67 6.66
CA TYR A 84 -13.40 -9.32 7.53
C TYR A 84 -14.73 -9.77 6.91
N PRO A 85 -15.19 -11.01 7.22
CA PRO A 85 -16.46 -11.52 6.74
C PRO A 85 -17.61 -10.54 7.02
N GLY A 86 -18.41 -10.23 6.00
CA GLY A 86 -19.54 -9.30 6.12
C GLY A 86 -19.19 -7.82 6.00
N ARG A 87 -17.91 -7.45 5.78
CA ARG A 87 -17.53 -6.09 5.39
C ARG A 87 -17.22 -6.00 3.90
N ARG A 88 -17.46 -4.84 3.30
CA ARG A 88 -16.97 -4.54 1.95
C ARG A 88 -15.45 -4.46 2.00
N GLU A 89 -14.80 -5.23 1.14
CA GLU A 89 -13.35 -5.26 1.01
C GLU A 89 -12.94 -5.09 -0.44
N THR A 90 -11.83 -4.39 -0.65
CA THR A 90 -11.10 -4.41 -1.91
C THR A 90 -10.26 -5.69 -2.00
N GLY A 91 -10.13 -6.25 -3.21
CA GLY A 91 -9.30 -7.44 -3.45
C GLY A 91 -7.80 -7.16 -3.46
N LEU A 92 -7.00 -8.23 -3.59
CA LEU A 92 -5.53 -8.17 -3.69
C LEU A 92 -5.05 -7.20 -4.78
N CYS A 93 -5.69 -7.24 -5.95
CA CYS A 93 -5.54 -6.21 -6.98
C CYS A 93 -6.87 -5.43 -7.02
N PRO A 94 -6.96 -4.29 -6.33
CA PRO A 94 -8.23 -3.59 -6.17
C PRO A 94 -8.71 -3.04 -7.52
N LEU A 95 -10.01 -3.17 -7.82
CA LEU A 95 -10.60 -2.63 -9.05
C LEU A 95 -11.32 -1.30 -8.84
N ILE A 96 -11.67 -1.00 -7.58
CA ILE A 96 -12.37 0.21 -7.15
C ILE A 96 -11.64 0.82 -5.96
N SER A 97 -11.67 2.15 -5.85
CA SER A 97 -11.17 2.86 -4.67
C SER A 97 -12.14 2.76 -3.49
N PHE A 98 -11.73 3.26 -2.33
CA PHE A 98 -12.62 3.44 -1.18
C PHE A 98 -13.77 4.42 -1.43
N ALA A 99 -13.60 5.34 -2.39
CA ALA A 99 -14.64 6.25 -2.86
C ALA A 99 -15.53 5.63 -3.96
N GLU A 100 -15.39 4.33 -4.23
CA GLU A 100 -16.14 3.58 -5.26
C GLU A 100 -15.85 4.05 -6.71
N GLU A 101 -14.73 4.73 -6.93
CA GLU A 101 -14.27 5.11 -8.27
C GLU A 101 -13.54 3.93 -8.93
N PRO A 102 -13.78 3.62 -10.22
CA PRO A 102 -13.00 2.63 -10.95
C PRO A 102 -11.52 3.00 -10.99
N LEU A 103 -10.63 2.05 -10.69
CA LEU A 103 -9.19 2.28 -10.72
C LEU A 103 -8.59 2.06 -12.11
N TYR A 104 -9.17 1.15 -12.89
CA TYR A 104 -8.72 0.79 -14.22
C TYR A 104 -9.71 1.27 -15.29
N GLN A 105 -9.19 1.64 -16.45
CA GLN A 105 -9.98 1.85 -17.65
C GLN A 105 -10.61 0.53 -18.11
N ASN A 106 -11.71 0.60 -18.86
CA ASN A 106 -12.33 -0.59 -19.42
C ASN A 106 -11.43 -1.21 -20.50
N GLY A 107 -10.97 -2.45 -20.28
CA GLY A 107 -10.13 -3.22 -21.22
C GLY A 107 -8.92 -3.89 -20.57
#